data_AF-A0A958CZW8-F1
#
_entry.id   AF-A0A958CZW8-F1
#
_cell.length_a   1.000
_cell.length_b   1.000
_cell.length_c   1.000
_cell.angle_alpha   90.00
_cell.angle_beta   90.00
_cell.angle_gamma   90.00
#
_symmetry.space_group_name_H-M   'P 1'
#
loop_
_entity.id
_entity.type
_entity.pdbx_description
1 polymer ?
#
loop_
_entity_poly.entity_id
_entity_poly.type
_entity_poly.pdbx_seq_one_letter_code
_entity_poly.pdbx_strand_id
1 'polypeptide(L)'
;MLTLFGSGDLALSGDPGTGRWQAKTGKGDMVLKLLATTSARIEAATRHGEIRSELPQVKVGRPGPASQHGGRTIIVLGDEPRAEVMLESGKGDIAVRASGPMPVAAGQQVAVAEVVASQVLDWPSSQPVPATRTAPTRDVTMGVLESLSRGEISVDEAEMLLKAMG
;
A
#
# COMPACT_ATOMS: atom_id res chain seq x y z
N MET A 1 -21.15 -8.06 -12.93
CA MET A 1 -19.96 -7.20 -13.06
C MET A 1 -20.21 -5.97 -12.21
N LEU A 2 -19.31 -5.68 -11.27
CA LEU A 2 -19.38 -4.51 -10.40
C LEU A 2 -18.22 -3.57 -10.75
N THR A 3 -18.51 -2.30 -11.02
CA THR A 3 -17.48 -1.32 -11.36
C THR A 3 -17.67 -0.05 -10.55
N LEU A 4 -16.62 0.38 -9.85
CA LEU A 4 -16.60 1.61 -9.06
C LEU A 4 -15.49 2.54 -9.55
N PHE A 5 -15.83 3.79 -9.80
CA PHE A 5 -14.90 4.86 -10.15
C PHE A 5 -15.12 6.05 -9.22
N GLY A 6 -14.03 6.66 -8.75
CA GLY A 6 -14.14 7.82 -7.88
C GLY A 6 -12.83 8.56 -7.66
N SER A 7 -12.93 9.64 -6.89
CA SER A 7 -11.81 10.38 -6.33
C SER A 7 -12.03 10.44 -4.82
N GLY A 8 -11.10 9.88 -4.05
CA GLY A 8 -11.25 9.63 -2.62
C GLY A 8 -11.05 8.16 -2.28
N ASP A 9 -11.32 7.84 -1.03
CA ASP A 9 -11.12 6.51 -0.48
C ASP A 9 -12.24 5.56 -0.94
N LEU A 10 -11.87 4.33 -1.27
CA LEU A 10 -12.80 3.30 -1.71
C LEU A 10 -12.75 2.09 -0.78
N ALA A 11 -13.92 1.71 -0.25
CA ALA A 11 -14.09 0.48 0.51
C ALA A 11 -14.99 -0.49 -0.25
N LEU A 12 -14.45 -1.64 -0.63
CA LEU A 12 -15.20 -2.75 -1.21
C LEU A 12 -15.28 -3.88 -0.21
N SER A 13 -16.46 -4.47 -0.05
CA SER A 13 -16.68 -5.57 0.89
C SER A 13 -17.71 -6.55 0.36
N GLY A 14 -17.42 -7.85 0.46
CA GLY A 14 -18.37 -8.92 0.14
C GLY A 14 -17.73 -10.11 -0.58
N ASP A 15 -18.57 -10.87 -1.28
CA ASP A 15 -18.15 -12.02 -2.09
C ASP A 15 -18.36 -11.72 -3.59
N PRO A 16 -17.30 -11.70 -4.41
CA PRO A 16 -17.42 -11.56 -5.85
C PRO A 16 -18.04 -12.80 -6.53
N GLY A 17 -18.12 -13.94 -5.84
CA GLY A 17 -18.70 -15.18 -6.36
C GLY A 17 -17.91 -15.70 -7.56
N THR A 18 -18.54 -15.72 -8.74
CA THR A 18 -17.92 -16.03 -10.05
C THR A 18 -17.72 -14.80 -10.93
N GLY A 19 -17.97 -13.61 -10.37
CA GLY A 19 -18.02 -12.36 -11.11
C GLY A 19 -16.68 -11.63 -11.18
N ARG A 20 -16.68 -10.54 -11.98
CA ARG A 20 -15.60 -9.56 -12.01
C ARG A 20 -15.98 -8.30 -11.23
N TRP A 21 -15.10 -7.89 -10.33
CA TRP A 21 -15.13 -6.60 -9.64
C TRP A 21 -13.99 -5.73 -10.12
N GLN A 22 -14.28 -4.46 -10.39
CA GLN A 22 -13.29 -3.47 -10.78
C GLN A 22 -13.49 -2.20 -9.97
N ALA A 23 -12.41 -1.71 -9.35
CA ALA A 23 -12.41 -0.45 -8.64
C ALA A 23 -11.20 0.37 -9.04
N LYS A 24 -11.44 1.65 -9.33
CA LYS A 24 -10.37 2.57 -9.71
C LYS A 24 -10.55 3.93 -9.04
N THR A 25 -9.49 4.43 -8.43
CA THR A 25 -9.42 5.79 -7.87
C THR A 25 -8.20 6.54 -8.38
N GLY A 26 -8.36 7.84 -8.64
CA GLY A 26 -7.24 8.71 -9.02
C GLY A 26 -6.37 9.09 -7.82
N LYS A 27 -6.98 9.26 -6.64
CA LYS A 27 -6.34 9.65 -5.39
C LYS A 27 -7.19 9.17 -4.23
N GLY A 28 -6.60 8.46 -3.27
CA GLY A 28 -7.27 7.90 -2.10
C GLY A 28 -6.89 6.45 -1.88
N ASP A 29 -7.12 6.00 -0.66
CA ASP A 29 -6.77 4.67 -0.22
C ASP A 29 -7.88 3.67 -0.60
N MET A 30 -7.48 2.44 -0.90
CA MET A 30 -8.40 1.37 -1.27
C MET A 30 -8.35 0.25 -0.24
N VAL A 31 -9.51 -0.11 0.28
CA VAL A 31 -9.65 -1.25 1.19
C VAL A 31 -10.59 -2.27 0.56
N LEU A 32 -10.07 -3.48 0.31
CA LEU A 32 -10.84 -4.62 -0.13
C LEU A 32 -10.98 -5.62 1.01
N LYS A 33 -12.22 -5.97 1.37
CA LYS A 33 -12.56 -7.03 2.32
C LYS A 33 -13.32 -8.15 1.60
N LEU A 34 -12.69 -9.30 1.43
CA LEU A 34 -13.33 -10.47 0.83
C LEU A 34 -13.78 -11.46 1.90
N LEU A 35 -14.82 -12.25 1.64
CA LEU A 35 -15.14 -13.37 2.53
C LEU A 35 -13.99 -14.39 2.50
N ALA A 36 -13.67 -14.98 3.66
CA ALA A 36 -12.59 -15.96 3.75
C ALA A 36 -12.83 -17.24 2.93
N THR A 37 -14.08 -17.50 2.56
CA THR A 37 -14.51 -18.63 1.71
C THR A 37 -14.47 -18.31 0.21
N THR A 38 -14.11 -17.08 -0.18
CA THR A 38 -14.07 -16.66 -1.58
C THR A 38 -12.89 -17.29 -2.30
N SER A 39 -13.11 -17.77 -3.54
CA SER A 39 -12.02 -18.16 -4.45
C SER A 39 -11.86 -17.10 -5.55
N ALA A 40 -10.82 -16.29 -5.49
CA ALA A 40 -10.63 -15.15 -6.39
C ALA A 40 -9.17 -14.86 -6.74
N ARG A 41 -8.97 -14.37 -7.96
CA ARG A 41 -7.72 -13.74 -8.39
C ARG A 41 -7.83 -12.23 -8.21
N ILE A 42 -6.97 -11.67 -7.38
CA ILE A 42 -6.95 -10.25 -7.05
C ILE A 42 -5.71 -9.65 -7.68
N GLU A 43 -5.91 -8.60 -8.45
CA GLU A 43 -4.86 -7.77 -9.01
C GLU A 43 -4.95 -6.37 -8.39
N ALA A 44 -3.91 -5.99 -7.67
CA ALA A 44 -3.79 -4.67 -7.06
C ALA A 44 -2.62 -3.91 -7.70
N ALA A 45 -2.87 -2.66 -8.12
CA ALA A 45 -1.87 -1.78 -8.70
C ALA A 45 -2.00 -0.37 -8.14
N THR A 46 -0.89 0.21 -7.68
CA THR A 46 -0.81 1.61 -7.27
C THR A 46 0.38 2.29 -7.93
N ARG A 47 0.21 3.50 -8.48
CA ARG A 47 1.31 4.27 -9.06
C ARG A 47 2.16 4.95 -7.97
N HIS A 48 1.53 5.39 -6.88
CA HIS A 48 2.18 5.99 -5.73
C HIS A 48 1.51 5.55 -4.43
N GLY A 49 2.11 4.60 -3.71
CA GLY A 49 1.59 4.05 -2.46
C GLY A 49 2.14 2.65 -2.20
N GLU A 50 1.70 2.04 -1.11
CA GLU A 50 2.05 0.68 -0.72
C GLU A 50 0.87 -0.27 -0.94
N ILE A 51 1.15 -1.53 -1.27
CA ILE A 51 0.15 -2.60 -1.32
C ILE A 51 0.41 -3.55 -0.16
N ARG A 52 -0.56 -3.65 0.76
CA ARG A 52 -0.53 -4.55 1.92
C ARG A 52 -1.60 -5.63 1.78
N SER A 53 -1.26 -6.86 2.14
CA SER A 53 -2.21 -7.98 2.09
C SER A 53 -2.08 -8.85 3.34
N GLU A 54 -3.22 -9.14 3.95
CA GLU A 54 -3.37 -10.07 5.07
C GLU A 54 -3.81 -11.48 4.61
N LEU A 55 -3.99 -11.68 3.29
CA LEU A 55 -4.36 -12.97 2.73
C LEU A 55 -3.13 -13.87 2.56
N PRO A 56 -3.25 -15.21 2.71
CA PRO A 56 -2.16 -16.13 2.41
C PRO A 56 -1.78 -15.98 0.94
N GLN A 57 -0.66 -15.31 0.70
CA GLN A 57 -0.22 -14.98 -0.65
C GLN A 57 0.38 -16.21 -1.30
N VAL A 58 -0.33 -16.82 -2.24
CA VAL A 58 0.34 -17.63 -3.26
C VAL A 58 1.02 -16.66 -4.21
N LYS A 59 2.25 -16.27 -3.87
CA LYS A 59 3.05 -15.27 -4.57
C LYS A 59 3.50 -15.85 -5.92
N VAL A 60 2.63 -15.79 -6.93
CA VAL A 60 2.98 -16.16 -8.30
C VAL A 60 3.63 -14.99 -9.02
N GLY A 61 4.96 -15.04 -9.13
CA GLY A 61 5.71 -14.27 -10.10
C GLY A 61 6.98 -13.64 -9.56
N ARG A 62 8.08 -13.81 -10.32
CA ARG A 62 9.31 -13.04 -10.13
C ARG A 62 8.95 -11.56 -9.97
N PRO A 63 9.51 -10.86 -8.97
CA PRO A 63 9.42 -9.41 -8.92
C PRO A 63 9.84 -8.89 -10.29
N GLY A 64 8.95 -8.20 -10.99
CA GLY A 64 9.37 -7.37 -12.10
C GLY A 64 10.46 -6.42 -11.60
N PRO A 65 11.43 -6.02 -12.45
CA PRO A 65 12.48 -5.09 -12.05
C PRO A 65 11.82 -3.92 -11.32
N ALA A 66 12.27 -3.67 -10.09
CA ALA A 66 11.64 -2.78 -9.12
C ALA A 66 11.07 -1.55 -9.83
N SER A 67 9.75 -1.54 -10.01
CA SER A 67 9.08 -0.52 -10.81
C SER A 67 9.39 0.83 -10.18
N GLN A 68 10.20 1.64 -10.88
CA GLN A 68 10.51 3.02 -10.55
C GLN A 68 9.25 3.93 -10.42
N HIS A 69 8.04 3.38 -10.63
CA HIS A 69 6.77 4.07 -10.84
C HIS A 69 5.54 3.32 -10.28
N GLY A 70 5.69 2.60 -9.15
CA GLY A 70 4.54 2.07 -8.39
C GLY A 70 4.49 0.55 -8.23
N GLY A 71 3.73 0.09 -7.23
CA GLY A 71 3.61 -1.33 -6.87
C GLY A 71 2.49 -2.04 -7.65
N ARG A 72 2.73 -3.30 -8.03
CA ARG A 72 1.69 -4.23 -8.52
C ARG A 72 1.83 -5.56 -7.80
N THR A 73 0.73 -6.14 -7.35
CA THR A 73 0.69 -7.43 -6.66
C THR A 73 -0.49 -8.25 -7.15
N ILE A 74 -0.26 -9.55 -7.33
CA ILE A 74 -1.29 -10.53 -7.66
C ILE A 74 -1.43 -11.46 -6.46
N ILE A 75 -2.67 -11.61 -5.98
CA ILE A 75 -3.02 -12.49 -4.87
C ILE A 75 -4.03 -13.50 -5.42
N VAL A 76 -3.75 -14.79 -5.22
CA VAL A 76 -4.68 -15.86 -5.56
C VAL A 76 -5.21 -16.44 -4.26
N LEU A 77 -6.52 -16.43 -4.10
CA LEU A 77 -7.25 -16.98 -2.97
C LEU A 77 -8.05 -18.21 -3.46
N GLY A 78 -7.87 -19.35 -2.78
CA GLY A 78 -8.42 -20.65 -3.18
C GLY A 78 -7.63 -21.34 -4.30
N ASP A 79 -7.81 -22.66 -4.43
CA ASP A 79 -7.10 -23.47 -5.45
C ASP A 79 -7.59 -23.22 -6.88
N GLU A 80 -8.89 -22.91 -7.02
CA GLU A 80 -9.53 -22.63 -8.31
C GLU A 80 -10.23 -21.26 -8.25
N PRO A 81 -9.54 -20.16 -8.62
CA PRO A 81 -10.10 -18.82 -8.56
C PRO A 81 -11.25 -18.68 -9.57
N ARG A 82 -12.45 -18.42 -9.05
CA ARG A 82 -13.68 -18.28 -9.86
C ARG A 82 -14.05 -16.83 -10.14
N ALA A 83 -13.57 -15.91 -9.29
CA ALA A 83 -13.77 -14.48 -9.43
C ALA A 83 -12.48 -13.74 -9.79
N GLU A 84 -12.64 -12.56 -10.38
CA GLU A 84 -11.56 -11.63 -10.67
C GLU A 84 -11.83 -10.28 -10.00
N VAL A 85 -10.83 -9.76 -9.27
CA VAL A 85 -10.91 -8.46 -8.62
C VAL A 85 -9.75 -7.60 -9.08
N MET A 86 -10.05 -6.45 -9.68
CA MET A 86 -9.04 -5.48 -10.13
C MET A 86 -9.16 -4.19 -9.32
N LEU A 87 -8.06 -3.81 -8.66
CA LEU A 87 -7.94 -2.58 -7.88
C LEU A 87 -6.82 -1.71 -8.48
N GLU A 88 -7.16 -0.48 -8.86
CA GLU A 88 -6.19 0.48 -9.40
C GLU A 88 -6.26 1.81 -8.64
N SER A 89 -5.14 2.24 -8.05
CA SER A 89 -5.00 3.57 -7.45
C SER A 89 -3.91 4.39 -8.13
N GLY A 90 -4.22 5.65 -8.45
CA GLY A 90 -3.23 6.61 -8.94
C GLY A 90 -2.29 7.12 -7.84
N LYS A 91 -2.84 7.38 -6.65
CA LYS A 91 -2.09 7.79 -5.46
C LYS A 91 -2.85 7.38 -4.21
N GLY A 92 -2.28 6.47 -3.44
CA GLY A 92 -2.88 5.93 -2.23
C GLY A 92 -2.48 4.47 -2.02
N ASP A 93 -2.70 4.01 -0.82
CA ASP A 93 -2.35 2.66 -0.39
C ASP A 93 -3.50 1.69 -0.72
N ILE A 94 -3.15 0.42 -0.95
CA ILE A 94 -4.12 -0.64 -1.19
C ILE A 94 -3.98 -1.69 -0.10
N ALA A 95 -5.03 -1.88 0.69
CA ALA A 95 -5.11 -2.90 1.73
C ALA A 95 -6.10 -4.01 1.33
N VAL A 96 -5.62 -5.25 1.29
CA VAL A 96 -6.44 -6.43 0.98
C VAL A 96 -6.56 -7.31 2.23
N ARG A 97 -7.79 -7.52 2.69
CA ARG A 97 -8.12 -8.26 3.92
C ARG A 97 -9.18 -9.33 3.67
N ALA A 98 -9.20 -10.35 4.51
CA ALA A 98 -10.36 -11.25 4.62
C ALA A 98 -11.31 -10.79 5.72
N SER A 99 -12.58 -11.14 5.54
CA SER A 99 -13.67 -10.98 6.48
C SER A 99 -14.17 -12.37 6.84
N GLY A 100 -13.97 -12.77 8.11
CA GLY A 100 -14.38 -14.06 8.65
C GLY A 100 -13.21 -14.99 9.01
N PRO A 101 -13.48 -16.09 9.72
CA PRO A 101 -12.47 -17.07 10.09
C PRO A 101 -11.92 -17.74 8.82
N MET A 102 -10.62 -17.56 8.56
CA MET A 102 -9.96 -18.23 7.46
C MET A 102 -9.88 -19.73 7.69
N PRO A 103 -10.23 -20.58 6.70
CA PRO A 103 -9.73 -21.94 6.71
C PRO A 103 -8.22 -21.85 6.53
N VAL A 104 -7.47 -22.07 7.61
CA VAL A 104 -6.04 -22.30 7.55
C VAL A 104 -5.82 -23.51 6.66
N ALA A 105 -5.42 -23.28 5.41
CA ALA A 105 -4.89 -24.33 4.56
C ALA A 105 -3.71 -24.97 5.31
N ALA A 106 -3.87 -26.23 5.68
CA ALA A 106 -2.86 -27.01 6.38
C ALA A 106 -1.62 -27.13 5.49
N GLY A 107 -0.67 -26.22 5.66
CA GLY A 107 0.60 -26.22 4.95
C GLY A 107 1.03 -24.85 4.46
N GLN A 108 1.27 -23.91 5.39
CA GLN A 108 2.53 -23.16 5.52
C GLN A 108 2.36 -22.12 6.65
N GLN A 109 2.36 -22.58 7.90
CA GLN A 109 2.50 -21.71 9.06
C GLN A 109 3.99 -21.43 9.28
N VAL A 110 4.47 -20.24 8.91
CA VAL A 110 5.60 -19.66 9.65
C VAL A 110 4.99 -19.03 10.89
N ALA A 111 5.12 -19.74 12.00
CA ALA A 111 4.67 -19.32 13.31
C ALA A 111 5.35 -18.00 13.70
N VAL A 112 4.54 -17.00 14.03
CA VAL A 112 4.89 -16.04 15.09
C VAL A 112 3.68 -16.01 16.02
N ALA A 113 3.64 -16.99 16.92
CA ALA A 113 2.83 -16.92 18.14
C ALA A 113 3.36 -15.74 18.97
N GLU A 114 2.56 -14.71 19.16
CA GLU A 114 1.71 -14.51 20.33
C GLU A 114 2.48 -13.96 21.54
N VAL A 115 2.25 -12.67 21.81
CA VAL A 115 2.04 -12.22 23.19
C VAL A 115 0.81 -11.31 23.20
N VAL A 116 -0.32 -11.91 23.57
CA VAL A 116 -1.40 -11.38 24.43
C VAL A 116 -0.91 -10.31 25.44
N ALA A 117 -1.66 -9.33 25.93
CA ALA A 117 -3.08 -9.03 25.92
C ALA A 117 -3.27 -7.55 26.35
N SER A 118 -4.44 -7.03 25.99
CA SER A 118 -5.18 -5.90 26.54
C SER A 118 -4.82 -5.42 27.95
N GLN A 119 -4.49 -4.14 28.08
CA GLN A 119 -4.89 -3.27 29.21
C GLN A 119 -5.30 -1.92 28.60
N VAL A 120 -6.60 -1.65 28.47
CA VAL A 120 -7.41 -0.84 29.39
C VAL A 120 -6.85 0.58 29.57
N LEU A 121 -7.50 1.51 28.86
CA LEU A 121 -7.84 2.88 29.24
C LEU A 121 -7.08 3.46 30.46
N ASP A 122 -6.16 4.40 30.22
CA ASP A 122 -5.99 5.56 31.09
C ASP A 122 -5.26 6.69 30.32
N TRP A 123 -5.97 7.78 30.07
CA TRP A 123 -5.38 9.06 29.69
C TRP A 123 -5.36 9.91 30.96
N PRO A 124 -4.18 10.43 31.36
CA PRO A 124 -4.10 11.87 31.42
C PRO A 124 -2.84 12.45 30.78
N SER A 125 -3.10 13.46 29.96
CA SER A 125 -2.25 14.56 29.49
C SER A 125 -0.88 14.72 30.15
N SER A 126 0.16 14.77 29.32
CA SER A 126 1.31 15.65 29.56
C SER A 126 1.92 16.15 28.24
N GLN A 127 2.15 17.46 28.23
CA GLN A 127 2.51 18.36 27.14
C GLN A 127 3.85 18.09 26.42
N PRO A 128 4.10 18.75 25.27
CA PRO A 128 5.24 18.47 24.40
C PRO A 128 6.51 19.20 24.85
N VAL A 129 7.66 18.53 24.68
CA VAL A 129 8.99 19.19 24.63
C VAL A 129 9.55 19.05 23.22
N PRO A 130 9.87 20.15 22.51
CA PRO A 130 10.58 20.09 21.24
C PRO A 130 12.10 20.18 21.47
N ALA A 131 12.84 19.99 20.35
CA ALA A 131 14.29 20.18 20.15
C ALA A 131 15.12 18.90 20.36
N THR A 132 15.95 18.39 19.44
CA THR A 132 16.47 18.89 18.15
C THR A 132 17.02 17.68 17.39
N ARG A 133 16.60 17.44 16.14
CA ARG A 133 17.30 16.51 15.25
C ARG A 133 18.44 17.25 14.57
N THR A 134 19.67 16.89 14.91
CA THR A 134 20.88 17.23 14.17
C THR A 134 21.05 16.30 12.97
N ALA A 135 20.85 16.80 11.76
CA ALA A 135 21.54 16.38 10.52
C ALA A 135 21.10 17.26 9.32
N PRO A 136 21.75 18.40 9.02
CA PRO A 136 21.20 19.30 8.00
C PRO A 136 21.77 19.11 6.57
N THR A 137 22.80 18.32 6.31
CA THR A 137 23.45 18.41 4.98
C THR A 137 22.75 17.59 3.88
N ARG A 138 22.29 16.37 4.20
CA ARG A 138 21.68 15.48 3.20
C ARG A 138 20.28 15.94 2.78
N ASP A 139 19.58 16.61 3.69
CA ASP A 139 18.23 17.11 3.48
C ASP A 139 18.24 18.29 2.48
N VAL A 140 19.22 19.17 2.60
CA VAL A 140 19.34 20.35 1.75
C VAL A 140 19.80 19.98 0.32
N THR A 141 20.72 19.01 0.16
CA THR A 141 21.08 18.48 -1.17
C THR A 141 19.88 17.87 -1.89
N MET A 142 19.04 17.14 -1.16
CA MET A 142 17.82 16.54 -1.72
C MET A 142 16.81 17.62 -2.13
N GLY A 143 16.69 18.69 -1.34
CA GLY A 143 15.83 19.84 -1.66
C GLY A 143 16.23 20.56 -2.96
N VAL A 144 17.52 20.78 -3.20
CA VAL A 144 18.01 21.43 -4.44
C VAL A 144 17.67 20.59 -5.68
N LEU A 145 17.85 19.26 -5.61
CA LEU A 145 17.52 18.36 -6.72
C LEU A 145 16.01 18.28 -6.98
N GLU A 146 15.18 18.38 -5.94
CA GLU A 146 13.73 18.42 -6.08
C GLU A 146 13.25 19.71 -6.75
N SER A 147 13.79 20.88 -6.36
CA SER A 147 13.47 22.15 -7.02
C SER A 147 13.94 22.19 -8.48
N LEU A 148 15.09 21.58 -8.80
CA LEU A 148 15.54 21.43 -10.19
C LEU A 148 14.58 20.52 -10.99
N SER A 149 14.15 19.40 -10.41
CA SER A 149 13.19 18.48 -11.05
C SER A 149 11.83 19.12 -11.31
N ARG A 150 11.45 20.13 -10.51
CA ARG A 150 10.21 20.90 -10.69
C ARG A 150 10.39 22.10 -11.62
N GLY A 151 11.63 22.42 -12.01
CA GLY A 151 11.96 23.58 -12.84
C GLY A 151 11.84 24.92 -12.09
N GLU A 152 11.84 24.89 -10.76
CA GLU A 152 11.74 26.08 -9.90
C GLU A 152 13.06 26.85 -9.84
N ILE A 153 14.18 26.18 -10.10
CA ILE A 153 15.53 26.75 -10.21
C ILE A 153 16.19 26.27 -11.51
N SER A 154 17.13 27.07 -12.00
CA SER A 154 17.92 26.70 -13.18
C SER A 154 19.04 25.70 -12.85
N VAL A 155 19.58 25.04 -13.87
CA VAL A 155 20.71 24.10 -13.72
C VAL A 155 21.94 24.82 -13.14
N ASP A 156 22.27 26.01 -13.66
CA ASP A 156 23.38 26.84 -13.17
C ASP A 156 23.21 27.25 -11.69
N GLU A 157 21.97 27.55 -11.28
CA GLU A 157 21.63 27.91 -9.90
C GLU A 157 21.72 26.70 -8.96
N ALA A 158 21.26 25.53 -9.39
CA ALA A 158 21.41 24.29 -8.64
C ALA A 158 22.89 23.90 -8.44
N GLU A 159 23.72 24.08 -9.46
CA GLU A 159 25.17 23.81 -9.37
C GLU A 159 25.86 24.74 -8.35
N MET A 160 25.54 26.04 -8.36
CA MET A 160 26.08 26.99 -7.38
C MET A 160 25.68 26.64 -5.94
N LEU A 161 24.42 26.25 -5.72
CA LEU A 161 23.93 25.86 -4.40
C LEU A 161 24.59 24.58 -3.89
N LEU A 162 24.77 23.58 -4.74
CA LEU A 162 25.43 22.33 -4.37
C LEU A 162 26.93 22.54 -4.09
N LYS A 163 27.59 23.42 -4.85
CA LYS A 163 29.00 23.74 -4.68
C LYS A 163 29.29 24.56 -3.42
N ALA A 164 28.34 25.37 -2.97
CA ALA A 164 28.46 26.12 -1.71
C ALA A 164 28.35 25.24 -0.44
N MET A 165 27.91 23.98 -0.60
CA MET A 165 27.64 23.03 0.50
C MET A 165 28.73 21.98 0.72
N GLY A 166 29.74 21.91 -0.15
CA GLY A 166 30.90 21.01 -0.06
C GLY A 166 32.21 21.77 0.07
#